data_AF-A0A7J7QEN0-F1
#
_entry.id   AF-A0A7J7QEN0-F1
#
_cell.length_a   1.000
_cell.length_b   1.000
_cell.length_c   1.000
_cell.angle_alpha   90.00
_cell.angle_beta   90.00
_cell.angle_gamma   90.00
#
_symmetry.space_group_name_H-M   'P 1'
#
loop_
_entity.id
_entity.type
_entity.pdbx_description
1 polymer ?
#
loop_
_entity_poly.entity_id
_entity_poly.type
_entity_poly.pdbx_seq_one_letter_code
_entity_poly.pdbx_strand_id
1 'polypeptide(L)'
;MSHNANPAQYGWTYQGSNQASKVEFYEKDGVKMDYYYTTGTMKTSMDHPNQGKTQMFRRHLDDMQFQSVCQNPRTHTGQGYQTKSSKYYNGK
;
A
#
# COMPACT_ATOMS: atom_id res chain seq x y z
N MET A 1 -11.99 13.34 -4.53
CA MET A 1 -11.80 13.05 -3.10
C MET A 1 -10.38 13.47 -2.76
N SER A 2 -10.20 14.35 -1.79
CA SER A 2 -8.87 14.71 -1.28
C SER A 2 -8.50 13.64 -0.25
N HIS A 3 -7.44 12.87 -0.51
CA HIS A 3 -6.94 11.90 0.46
C HIS A 3 -6.11 12.68 1.49
N ASN A 4 -6.75 13.11 2.59
CA ASN A 4 -6.11 13.79 3.72
C ASN A 4 -5.39 12.79 4.64
N ALA A 5 -4.64 11.88 4.04
CA ALA A 5 -4.09 10.73 4.72
C ALA A 5 -2.63 10.99 5.04
N ASN A 6 -2.31 11.19 6.32
CA ASN A 6 -0.95 11.47 6.79
C ASN A 6 -0.41 10.29 7.62
N PRO A 7 0.48 9.44 7.06
CA PRO A 7 1.06 8.31 7.78
C PRO A 7 1.79 8.71 9.06
N ALA A 8 2.32 9.93 9.15
CA ALA A 8 3.04 10.40 10.33
C ALA A 8 2.18 10.39 11.61
N GLN A 9 0.86 10.57 11.48
CA GLN A 9 -0.08 10.48 12.62
C GLN A 9 -0.17 9.07 13.22
N TYR A 10 0.30 8.05 12.50
CA TYR A 10 0.30 6.64 12.91
C TYR A 10 1.69 6.14 13.33
N GLY A 11 2.62 7.07 13.59
CA GLY A 11 3.98 6.79 14.04
C GLY A 11 4.94 6.39 12.91
N TRP A 12 4.60 6.70 11.66
CA TRP A 12 5.53 6.56 10.55
C TRP A 12 6.48 7.76 10.48
N THR A 13 7.76 7.51 10.26
CA THR A 13 8.77 8.57 10.13
C THR A 13 8.90 8.97 8.67
N TYR A 14 8.60 10.22 8.34
CA TYR A 14 8.79 10.76 6.99
C TYR A 14 10.26 10.73 6.57
N GLN A 15 10.53 10.21 5.38
CA GLN A 15 11.88 10.06 4.83
C GLN A 15 12.15 10.99 3.63
N GLY A 16 11.10 11.59 3.06
CA GLY A 16 11.22 12.46 1.89
C GLY A 16 10.05 12.29 0.92
N SER A 17 10.16 12.93 -0.23
CA SER A 17 9.16 12.84 -1.29
C SER A 17 9.79 13.01 -2.65
N ASN A 18 9.07 12.57 -3.68
CA ASN A 18 9.35 12.91 -5.07
C ASN A 18 8.07 13.51 -5.69
N GLN A 19 8.13 14.82 -5.93
CA GLN A 19 7.01 15.61 -6.42
C GLN A 19 6.62 15.26 -7.87
N ALA A 20 7.58 14.85 -8.71
CA ALA A 20 7.31 14.45 -10.09
C ALA A 20 6.47 13.16 -10.14
N SER A 21 6.76 12.21 -9.25
CA SER A 21 5.99 10.96 -9.12
C SER A 21 4.84 11.05 -8.12
N LYS A 22 4.64 12.20 -7.47
CA LYS A 22 3.59 12.45 -6.49
C LYS A 22 3.57 11.39 -5.39
N VAL A 23 4.75 11.13 -4.83
CA VAL A 23 4.99 10.08 -3.83
C VAL A 23 5.72 10.64 -2.62
N GLU A 24 5.31 10.18 -1.45
CA GLU A 24 5.97 10.42 -0.18
C GLU A 24 6.50 9.10 0.39
N PHE A 25 7.65 9.16 1.05
CA PHE A 25 8.35 8.01 1.60
C PHE A 25 8.30 8.04 3.13
N TYR A 26 8.03 6.90 3.72
CA TYR A 26 7.91 6.72 5.16
C TYR A 26 8.57 5.43 5.62
N GLU A 27 9.00 5.39 6.88
CA GLU A 27 9.57 4.20 7.50
C GLU A 27 9.01 3.99 8.92
N LYS A 28 8.78 2.72 9.27
CA LYS A 28 8.38 2.28 10.60
C LYS A 28 8.77 0.82 10.82
N ASP A 29 9.46 0.52 11.91
CA ASP A 29 9.81 -0.85 12.34
C ASP A 29 10.45 -1.72 11.24
N GLY A 30 11.35 -1.14 10.42
CA GLY A 30 12.00 -1.82 9.30
C GLY A 30 11.12 -2.03 8.07
N VAL A 31 9.89 -1.51 8.07
CA VAL A 31 8.99 -1.46 6.92
C VAL A 31 9.10 -0.10 6.23
N LYS A 32 9.24 -0.13 4.90
CA LYS A 32 9.22 1.08 4.06
C LYS A 32 7.87 1.24 3.39
N MET A 33 7.38 2.48 3.32
CA MET A 33 6.11 2.83 2.72
C MET A 33 6.29 3.92 1.67
N ASP A 34 5.77 3.67 0.48
CA ASP A 34 5.65 4.66 -0.59
C ASP A 34 4.15 5.00 -0.72
N TYR A 35 3.79 6.26 -0.45
CA TYR A 35 2.43 6.75 -0.50
C TYR A 35 2.22 7.68 -1.71
N TYR A 36 1.42 7.21 -2.67
CA TYR A 36 1.06 7.96 -3.88
C TYR A 36 -0.24 8.74 -3.64
N TYR A 37 -0.11 9.93 -3.06
CA TYR A 37 -1.22 10.72 -2.52
C TYR A 37 -2.30 11.11 -3.54
N THR A 38 -1.96 11.21 -4.83
CA THR A 38 -2.98 11.54 -5.85
C THR A 38 -3.84 10.35 -6.30
N THR A 39 -3.40 9.12 -6.06
CA THR A 39 -4.16 7.92 -6.45
C THR A 39 -4.69 7.12 -5.26
N GLY A 40 -4.33 7.53 -4.03
CA GLY A 40 -4.60 6.74 -2.83
C GLY A 40 -3.91 5.37 -2.86
N THR A 41 -2.76 5.26 -3.56
CA THR A 41 -2.03 3.99 -3.64
C THR A 41 -0.95 3.95 -2.56
N MET A 42 -0.88 2.82 -1.85
CA MET A 42 0.18 2.53 -0.90
C MET A 42 0.96 1.31 -1.32
N LYS A 43 2.27 1.43 -1.28
CA LYS A 43 3.19 0.30 -1.41
C LYS A 43 3.96 0.16 -0.11
N THR A 44 4.00 -1.05 0.42
CA THR A 44 4.79 -1.38 1.61
C THR A 44 5.83 -2.44 1.26
N SER A 45 7.08 -2.20 1.60
CA SER A 45 8.20 -3.13 1.43
C SER A 45 8.66 -3.62 2.81
N MET A 46 8.69 -4.92 3.03
CA MET A 46 8.96 -5.51 4.35
C MET A 46 9.62 -6.89 4.22
N ASP A 47 10.20 -7.38 5.31
CA ASP A 47 10.67 -8.76 5.42
C ASP A 47 9.59 -9.64 6.06
N HIS A 48 8.95 -10.50 5.27
CA HIS A 48 7.87 -11.36 5.72
C HIS A 48 8.43 -12.70 6.22
N PRO A 49 8.03 -13.19 7.41
CA PRO A 49 8.69 -14.33 8.08
C PRO A 49 8.77 -15.60 7.23
N ASN A 50 7.79 -15.84 6.36
CA ASN A 50 7.76 -17.03 5.50
C ASN A 50 8.13 -16.75 4.03
N GLN A 51 8.06 -15.49 3.59
CA GLN A 51 8.23 -15.15 2.16
C GLN A 51 9.54 -14.38 1.91
N GLY A 52 10.24 -13.99 2.97
CA GLY A 52 11.37 -13.07 2.90
C GLY A 52 10.94 -11.67 2.47
N LYS A 53 11.87 -10.95 1.85
CA LYS A 53 11.66 -9.59 1.34
C LYS A 53 10.53 -9.56 0.32
N THR A 54 9.44 -8.86 0.64
CA THR A 54 8.24 -8.76 -0.18
C THR A 54 7.77 -7.32 -0.31
N GLN A 55 6.93 -7.08 -1.32
CA GLN A 55 6.27 -5.81 -1.57
C GLN A 55 4.77 -6.04 -1.75
N MET A 56 3.96 -5.22 -1.08
CA MET A 56 2.52 -5.25 -1.20
C MET A 56 2.03 -3.92 -1.75
N PHE A 57 1.25 -3.98 -2.82
CA PHE A 57 0.62 -2.81 -3.44
C PHE A 57 -0.88 -2.83 -3.17
N ARG A 58 -1.40 -1.71 -2.69
CA ARG A 58 -2.83 -1.49 -2.44
C ARG A 58 -3.22 -0.20 -3.14
N ARG A 59 -4.11 -0.31 -4.11
CA ARG A 59 -4.52 0.80 -4.98
C ARG A 59 -5.86 1.34 -4.51
N HIS A 60 -6.09 2.63 -4.72
CA HIS A 60 -7.38 3.29 -4.47
C HIS A 60 -7.94 3.06 -3.06
N LEU A 61 -7.08 3.20 -2.05
CA LEU A 61 -7.51 3.05 -0.67
C LEU A 61 -8.48 4.17 -0.28
N ASP A 62 -9.58 3.78 0.36
CA ASP A 62 -10.38 4.70 1.17
C ASP A 62 -9.69 5.01 2.51
N ASP A 63 -10.25 5.96 3.27
CA ASP A 63 -9.65 6.43 4.52
C ASP A 63 -9.57 5.31 5.59
N MET A 64 -10.55 4.42 5.65
CA MET A 64 -10.57 3.31 6.62
C MET A 64 -9.52 2.26 6.27
N GLN A 65 -9.38 1.93 4.99
CA GLN A 65 -8.37 1.02 4.49
C GLN A 65 -6.97 1.60 4.66
N PHE A 66 -6.79 2.89 4.39
CA PHE A 66 -5.55 3.61 4.65
C PHE A 66 -5.15 3.49 6.13
N GLN A 67 -6.07 3.80 7.04
CA GLN A 67 -5.84 3.67 8.48
C GLN A 67 -5.43 2.24 8.85
N SER A 68 -6.14 1.24 8.31
CA SER A 68 -5.86 -0.17 8.56
C SER A 68 -4.46 -0.59 8.08
N VAL A 69 -3.99 -0.03 6.97
CA VAL A 69 -2.63 -0.27 6.45
C VAL A 69 -1.57 0.47 7.27
N CYS A 70 -1.86 1.68 7.75
CA CYS A 70 -0.94 2.43 8.61
C CYS A 70 -0.74 1.76 9.98
N GLN A 71 -1.80 1.16 10.53
CA GLN A 71 -1.75 0.39 11.78
C GLN A 71 -1.06 -0.96 11.61
N ASN A 72 -1.38 -1.67 10.52
CA ASN A 72 -0.76 -2.95 10.20
C ASN A 72 -0.42 -3.01 8.70
N PRO A 73 0.85 -2.84 8.31
CA PRO A 73 1.26 -2.81 6.91
C PRO A 73 1.06 -4.15 6.18
N ARG A 74 0.74 -5.24 6.90
CA ARG A 74 0.41 -6.57 6.33
C ARG A 74 -1.09 -6.74 6.04
N THR A 75 -1.94 -5.79 6.42
CA THR A 75 -3.40 -5.87 6.22
C THR A 75 -3.74 -6.09 4.75
N HIS A 76 -4.58 -7.07 4.47
CA HIS A 76 -5.07 -7.34 3.14
C HIS A 76 -6.39 -6.58 2.93
N THR A 77 -6.40 -5.60 2.01
CA THR A 77 -7.60 -4.75 1.78
C THR A 77 -8.53 -5.31 0.70
N GLY A 78 -8.13 -6.38 0.02
CA GLY A 78 -8.83 -6.89 -1.17
C GLY A 78 -8.67 -6.00 -2.41
N GLN A 79 -8.04 -4.83 -2.28
CA GLN A 79 -7.82 -3.87 -3.34
C GLN A 79 -6.42 -3.98 -3.95
N GLY A 80 -6.33 -3.91 -5.28
CA GLY A 80 -5.05 -3.88 -5.99
C GLY A 80 -4.37 -5.24 -6.22
N TYR A 81 -4.98 -6.35 -5.80
CA TYR A 81 -4.48 -7.70 -6.04
C TYR A 81 -4.87 -8.19 -7.44
N GLN A 82 -3.97 -8.94 -8.09
CA GLN A 82 -4.24 -9.60 -9.36
C GLN A 82 -5.25 -10.72 -9.13
N THR A 83 -6.46 -10.59 -9.69
CA THR A 83 -7.43 -11.69 -9.71
C THR A 83 -7.15 -12.56 -10.94
N LYS A 84 -7.20 -13.89 -10.77
CA LYS A 84 -7.21 -14.79 -11.92
C LYS A 84 -8.54 -14.56 -12.64
N SER A 85 -8.51 -14.09 -13.89
CA SER A 85 -9.74 -14.10 -14.70
C SER A 85 -10.18 -15.54 -14.86
N SER A 86 -11.43 -15.86 -14.49
CA SER A 86 -11.99 -17.19 -14.71
C SER A 86 -12.08 -17.41 -16.23
N LYS A 87 -11.10 -18.11 -16.81
CA LYS A 87 -11.25 -18.67 -18.15
C LYS A 87 -12.26 -19.82 -18.06
N TYR A 88 -13.54 -19.53 -18.23
CA TYR A 88 -14.50 -20.55 -18.64
C TYR A 88 -14.12 -20.98 -20.06
N TYR A 89 -13.38 -22.09 -20.18
CA TYR A 89 -13.13 -22.73 -21.46
C TYR A 89 -14.39 -23.53 -21.82
N ASN A 90 -15.30 -22.94 -22.61
CA ASN A 90 -16.37 -23.70 -23.27
C ASN A 90 -15.72 -24.46 -24.43
N GLY A 91 -15.23 -25.66 -24.14
CA GLY A 91 -14.86 -26.63 -25.18
C GLY A 91 -16.09 -26.94 -26.02
N LYS A 92 -16.06 -26.53 -27.29
CA LYS A 92 -16.93 -27.05 -28.33
C LYS A 92 -16.34 -28.32 -28.90
#